data_AF-A0A7Y9W375-F1
#
_entry.id   AF-A0A7Y9W375-F1
#
_cell.length_a   1.000
_cell.length_b   1.000
_cell.length_c   1.000
_cell.angle_alpha   90.00
_cell.angle_beta   90.00
_cell.angle_gamma   90.00
#
_symmetry.space_group_name_H-M   'P 1'
#
loop_
_entity.id
_entity.type
_entity.pdbx_description
1 polymer ?
#
loop_
_entity_poly.entity_id
_entity_poly.type
_entity_poly.pdbx_seq_one_letter_code
_entity_poly.pdbx_strand_id
1 'polypeptide(L)' 'MMVGQHVVARRPLHGSVHTLYMIMDGSTVVHTSISTPNADDCHAAITKHTRRVAAALTEKTIAKAKRKPRALRVKEAA' A
#
# COMPACT_ATOMS: atom_id res chain seq x y z
N MET A 1 18.02 -3.84 -0.98
CA MET A 1 18.95 -3.08 -0.12
C MET A 1 18.24 -2.80 1.19
N MET A 2 18.95 -2.89 2.31
CA MET A 2 18.39 -2.49 3.61
C MET A 2 18.79 -1.04 3.90
N VAL A 3 17.83 -0.23 4.36
CA VAL A 3 18.06 1.13 4.87
C VAL A 3 17.50 1.17 6.29
N GLY A 4 18.39 1.07 7.28
CA GLY A 4 18.00 0.74 8.66
C GLY A 4 17.26 -0.61 8.68
N GLN A 5 16.02 -0.59 9.17
CA GLN A 5 15.14 -1.77 9.22
C GLN A 5 14.25 -1.96 7.97
N HIS A 6 14.32 -1.05 6.99
CA HIS A 6 13.38 -1.01 5.87
C HIS A 6 13.99 -1.59 4.59
N VAL A 7 13.16 -2.27 3.80
CA VAL A 7 13.56 -2.85 2.51
C VAL A 7 13.37 -1.83 1.40
N VAL A 8 14.42 -1.60 0.62
CA VAL A 8 14.42 -0.74 -0.57
C VAL A 8 14.90 -1.55 -1.77
N ALA A 9 14.07 -1.66 -2.79
CA ALA A 9 14.44 -2.23 -4.08
C ALA A 9 15.09 -1.15 -4.96
N ARG A 10 16.01 -1.57 -5.84
CA ARG A 10 16.77 -0.68 -6.72
C ARG A 10 16.58 -1.12 -8.16
N ARG A 11 16.29 -0.18 -9.04
CA ARG A 11 16.16 -0.39 -10.48
C ARG A 11 16.90 0.73 -11.23
N PRO A 12 18.06 0.44 -11.83
CA PRO A 12 18.69 1.37 -12.76
C PRO A 12 17.74 1.71 -13.92
N LEU A 13 17.67 2.98 -14.31
CA LEU A 13 16.84 3.42 -15.43
C LEU A 13 17.65 3.38 -16.72
N HIS A 14 17.16 2.66 -17.72
CA HIS A 14 17.84 2.54 -19.01
C HIS A 14 17.96 3.92 -19.69
N GLY A 15 19.15 4.24 -20.20
CA GLY A 15 19.42 5.53 -20.83
C GLY A 15 19.53 6.72 -19.85
N SER A 16 19.62 6.46 -18.55
CA SER A 16 19.79 7.50 -17.53
C SER A 16 20.91 7.13 -16.56
N VAL A 17 21.55 8.15 -15.97
CA VAL A 17 22.48 7.98 -14.85
C VAL A 17 21.75 7.68 -13.53
N HIS A 18 20.43 7.82 -13.52
CA HIS A 18 19.61 7.70 -12.33
C HIS A 18 19.23 6.27 -12.01
N THR A 19 19.13 5.97 -10.72
CA THR A 19 18.59 4.72 -10.20
C THR A 19 17.26 5.01 -9.53
N LEU A 20 16.22 4.25 -9.87
CA LEU A 20 14.95 4.27 -9.16
C LEU A 20 15.06 3.43 -7.89
N TYR A 21 14.86 4.06 -6.75
CA TYR A 21 14.74 3.43 -5.44
C TYR A 21 13.26 3.26 -5.13
N MET A 22 12.85 2.06 -4.74
CA MET A 22 11.47 1.72 -4.41
C MET A 22 11.42 1.27 -2.96
N ILE A 23 10.76 2.05 -2.10
CA ILE A 23 10.56 1.74 -0.70
C ILE A 23 9.46 0.69 -0.62
N MET A 24 9.76 -0.43 0.04
CA MET A 24 8.89 -1.60 0.08
C MET A 24 8.21 -1.73 1.45
N ASP A 25 6.93 -2.09 1.44
CA ASP A 25 6.17 -2.58 2.58
C ASP A 25 5.67 -4.00 2.23
N GLY A 26 6.39 -5.02 2.73
CA GLY A 26 6.24 -6.39 2.26
C GLY A 26 6.53 -6.50 0.76
N SER A 27 5.53 -6.92 -0.02
CA SER A 27 5.59 -6.99 -1.49
C SER A 27 5.10 -5.73 -2.20
N THR A 28 4.64 -4.71 -1.46
CA THR A 28 4.05 -3.49 -2.02
C THR A 28 5.09 -2.38 -2.11
N VAL A 29 5.16 -1.71 -3.26
CA VAL A 29 5.92 -0.47 -3.40
C VAL A 29 5.09 0.68 -2.83
N VAL A 30 5.57 1.32 -1.75
CA VAL A 30 4.85 2.41 -1.09
C VAL A 30 5.30 3.80 -1.52
N HIS A 31 6.54 3.91 -1.97
CA HIS A 31 7.12 5.16 -2.46
C HIS A 31 8.29 4.87 -3.40
N THR A 32 8.55 5.80 -4.32
CA THR A 32 9.68 5.73 -5.24
C THR A 32 10.45 7.03 -5.25
N SER A 33 11.77 6.96 -5.26
CA SER A 33 12.67 8.11 -5.35
C SER A 33 13.79 7.87 -6.36
N ILE A 34 14.35 8.94 -6.92
CA ILE A 34 15.54 8.90 -7.78
C ILE A 34 16.83 9.07 -6.95
N SER A 35 16.72 9.63 -5.74
CA SER A 35 17.79 9.66 -4.76
C SER A 35 17.72 8.47 -3.82
N THR A 36 18.87 8.06 -3.28
CA THR A 36 18.92 7.04 -2.23
C THR A 36 18.16 7.56 -1.00
N PRO A 37 17.07 6.91 -0.56
CA PRO A 37 16.33 7.35 0.62
C PRO A 37 17.13 7.04 1.89
N ASN A 38 16.95 7.86 2.92
CA ASN A 38 17.45 7.56 4.26
C ASN A 38 16.42 6.76 5.09
N ALA A 39 16.77 6.44 6.34
CA ALA A 39 15.91 5.63 7.20
C ALA A 39 14.60 6.35 7.57
N ASP A 40 14.65 7.67 7.78
CA ASP A 40 13.48 8.48 8.14
C ASP A 40 12.50 8.62 6.98
N ASP A 41 13.02 8.80 5.75
CA ASP A 41 12.22 8.81 4.52
C ASP A 41 11.44 7.50 4.37
N CYS A 42 12.12 6.37 4.62
CA CYS A 42 11.51 5.05 4.58
C CYS A 42 10.42 4.90 5.65
N HIS A 43 10.73 5.28 6.89
CA HIS A 43 9.79 5.20 8.00
C HIS A 43 8.54 6.07 7.75
N ALA A 44 8.73 7.29 7.27
CA ALA A 44 7.64 8.21 6.96
C ALA A 44 6.76 7.68 5.81
N ALA A 45 7.37 7.15 4.75
CA ALA A 45 6.64 6.58 3.62
C ALA A 45 5.77 5.38 4.04
N ILE A 46 6.33 4.46 4.82
CA ILE A 46 5.62 3.28 5.32
C ILE A 46 4.51 3.70 6.29
N THR A 47 4.80 4.58 7.26
CA THR A 47 3.80 5.08 8.22
C THR A 47 2.61 5.72 7.49
N LYS A 48 2.89 6.53 6.45
CA LYS A 48 1.85 7.16 5.63
C LYS A 48 1.04 6.12 4.86
N HIS A 49 1.68 5.09 4.32
CA HIS A 49 1.00 3.98 3.64
C HIS A 49 0.08 3.22 4.59
N THR A 50 0.58 2.79 5.75
CA THR A 50 -0.20 2.05 6.75
C THR A 50 -1.44 2.82 7.20
N ARG A 51 -1.30 4.13 7.46
CA ARG A 51 -2.45 4.99 7.81
C ARG A 51 -3.51 5.04 6.71
N ARG A 52 -3.09 5.14 5.44
CA ARG A 52 -4.00 5.14 4.29
C ARG A 52 -4.73 3.80 4.13
N VAL A 53 -4.01 2.68 4.28
CA VAL A 53 -4.61 1.35 4.21
C VAL A 53 -5.63 1.16 5.33
N ALA A 54 -5.28 1.54 6.56
CA ALA A 54 -6.19 1.48 7.70
C ALA A 54 -7.47 2.31 7.47
N ALA A 55 -7.34 3.55 6.99
CA ALA A 55 -8.48 4.40 6.67
C ALA A 55 -9.38 3.76 5.60
N ALA A 56 -8.80 3.25 4.51
CA ALA A 56 -9.54 2.61 3.44
C ALA A 56 -10.27 1.33 3.90
N LEU A 57 -9.67 0.55 4.82
CA LEU A 57 -10.31 -0.63 5.40
C LEU A 57 -11.49 -0.25 6.31
N THR A 58 -11.35 0.82 7.09
CA THR A 58 -12.43 1.36 7.92
C THR A 58 -13.60 1.81 7.04
N GLU A 59 -13.34 2.58 5.99
CA GLU A 59 -14.36 3.03 5.04
C GLU A 59 -15.07 1.85 4.37
N LYS A 60 -14.33 0.84 3.91
CA LYS A 60 -14.91 -0.39 3.32
C LYS A 60 -15.81 -1.13 4.31
N THR A 61 -15.39 -1.21 5.58
CA THR A 61 -16.16 -1.87 6.64
C THR A 61 -17.46 -1.12 6.91
N ILE A 62 -17.40 0.21 7.04
CA ILE A 62 -18.58 1.07 7.22
C ILE A 62 -19.52 0.97 6.01
N ALA A 63 -18.97 1.02 4.78
CA ALA A 63 -19.75 0.87 3.57
C ALA A 63 -20.45 -0.50 3.52
N LYS A 64 -19.76 -1.58 3.90
CA LYS A 64 -20.35 -2.93 3.98
C LYS A 64 -21.49 -2.99 5.01
N ALA A 65 -21.32 -2.36 6.17
CA ALA A 65 -22.36 -2.29 7.20
C ALA A 65 -23.58 -1.47 6.76
N LYS A 66 -23.38 -0.41 5.96
CA LYS A 66 -24.46 0.41 5.39
C LYS A 66 -25.23 -0.27 4.25
N ARG A 67 -24.70 -1.35 3.65
CA ARG A 67 -25.41 -2.08 2.60
C ARG A 67 -26.55 -2.88 3.25
N LYS A 68 -27.80 -2.49 2.95
CA LYS A 68 -28.98 -3.27 3.33
C LYS A 68 -28.83 -4.71 2.79
N PRO A 69 -29.17 -5.75 3.57
CA PRO A 69 -29.20 -7.11 3.06
C PRO A 69 -30.14 -7.15 1.85
N ARG A 70 -29.65 -7.66 0.72
CA ARG A 70 -30.49 -7.94 -0.43
C ARG A 70 -31.49 -8.99 0.04
N ALA A 71 -32.78 -8.65 0.07
CA ALA A 71 -33.82 -9.59 0.45
C ALA A 71 -33.64 -10.88 -0.38
N LEU A 72 -33.23 -11.96 0.27
CA LEU A 72 -33.27 -13.29 -0.32
C LEU A 72 -34.75 -13.59 -0.54
N ARG A 73 -35.20 -13.51 -1.80
CA ARG A 73 -36.47 -14.12 -2.19
C ARG A 73 -36.29 -15.62 -1.98
N VAL A 74 -36.72 -16.10 -0.83
CA VAL A 74 -36.97 -17.53 -0.60
C VAL A 74 -38.07 -17.89 -1.60
N LYS A 75 -37.69 -18.64 -2.65
CA LYS A 75 -38.69 -19.32 -3.47
C LYS A 75 -39.10 -20.55 -2.67
N GLU A 76 -40.26 -20.49 -2.02
CA GLU A 76 -40.96 -21.71 -1.59
C GLU A 76 -41.24 -22.54 -2.84
N ALA A 77 -40.64 -23.72 -2.91
CA ALA A 77 -41.02 -24.76 -3.85
C ALA A 77 -42.15 -25.56 -3.19
N ALA A 78 -43.33 -25.48 -3.79
CA ALA A 78 -44.49 -26.32 -3.48
C ALA A 78 -44.36 -27.70 -4.14
#